data_AF-A0A3D3TFM9-F1
#
_entry.id   AF-A0A3D3TFM9-F1
#
_cell.length_a   1.000
_cell.length_b   1.000
_cell.length_c   1.000
_cell.angle_alpha   90.00
_cell.angle_beta   90.00
_cell.angle_gamma   90.00
#
_symmetry.space_group_name_H-M   'P 1'
#
loop_
_entity.id
_entity.type
_entity.pdbx_description
1 polymer ?
#
loop_
_entity_poly.entity_id
_entity_poly.type
_entity_poly.pdbx_seq_one_letter_code
_entity_poly.pdbx_strand_id
1 'polypeptide(L)'
;MMNDTMNQKEKIFGFIYVFLLFISIAAVCSWLIFSYNPDFRLLSQKDFAISKMNMIKDYQNEQNAYIYTMDSVYNKIQRFNPGVNAVYEENEILYMINDLKNVYESRSWDTRYKSFLHVSDFYYMWFIDKKELWSKRNNISRFRKNLEECEIGLNNKRQDINSLRR
;
A
#
# COMPACT_ATOMS: atom_id res chain seq x y z
N MET A 1 5.29 54.84 -74.45
CA MET A 1 3.98 54.24 -74.10
C MET A 1 3.90 52.92 -74.84
N MET A 2 4.37 51.83 -74.20
CA MET A 2 4.35 50.50 -74.79
C MET A 2 3.43 49.68 -73.88
N ASN A 3 2.16 49.60 -74.29
CA ASN A 3 1.11 48.96 -73.55
C ASN A 3 1.09 47.49 -73.99
N ASP A 4 1.97 46.68 -73.41
CA ASP A 4 1.95 45.23 -73.63
C ASP A 4 0.72 44.66 -72.93
N THR A 5 -0.32 44.38 -73.72
CA THR A 5 -1.50 43.66 -73.26
C THR A 5 -1.12 42.18 -73.03
N MET A 6 -0.40 41.90 -71.93
CA MET A 6 -0.16 40.54 -71.47
C MET A 6 -1.50 39.83 -71.31
N ASN A 7 -1.60 38.66 -71.94
CA ASN A 7 -2.82 37.87 -72.01
C ASN A 7 -3.25 37.49 -70.58
N GLN A 8 -4.54 37.62 -70.23
CA GLN A 8 -5.04 37.30 -68.88
C GLN A 8 -4.65 35.89 -68.43
N LYS A 9 -4.54 34.96 -69.38
CA LYS A 9 -4.05 33.60 -69.15
C LYS A 9 -2.64 33.55 -68.58
N GLU A 10 -1.72 34.37 -69.08
CA GLU A 10 -0.32 34.42 -68.62
C GLU A 10 -0.21 34.97 -67.20
N LYS A 11 -1.03 35.96 -66.84
CA LYS A 11 -1.14 36.46 -65.46
C LYS A 11 -1.66 35.40 -64.49
N ILE A 12 -2.65 34.62 -64.90
CA ILE A 12 -3.21 33.51 -64.11
C ILE A 12 -2.17 32.40 -63.93
N PHE A 13 -1.46 32.00 -65.00
CA PHE A 13 -0.40 31.00 -64.88
C PHE A 13 0.73 31.48 -63.96
N GLY A 14 1.18 32.72 -64.09
CA GLY A 14 2.17 33.31 -63.18
C GLY A 14 1.71 33.28 -61.71
N PHE A 15 0.45 33.61 -61.44
CA PHE A 15 -0.12 33.54 -60.09
C PHE A 15 -0.15 32.10 -59.54
N ILE A 16 -0.54 31.12 -60.36
CA ILE A 16 -0.56 29.71 -59.99
C ILE A 16 0.86 29.21 -59.66
N TYR A 17 1.87 29.58 -60.46
CA TYR A 17 3.27 29.19 -60.19
C TYR A 17 3.77 29.74 -58.85
N VAL A 18 3.53 31.01 -58.57
CA VAL A 18 3.94 31.62 -57.30
C VAL A 18 3.20 31.00 -56.12
N PHE A 19 1.91 30.70 -56.28
CA PHE A 19 1.10 30.05 -55.25
C PHE A 19 1.58 28.63 -54.94
N LEU A 20 1.91 27.84 -55.97
CA LEU A 20 2.45 26.49 -55.79
C LEU A 20 3.84 26.50 -55.14
N LEU A 21 4.70 27.45 -55.51
CA LEU A 21 6.00 27.64 -54.86
C LEU A 21 5.85 28.06 -53.39
N PHE A 22 4.87 28.91 -53.09
CA PHE A 22 4.60 29.31 -51.71
C PHE A 22 4.15 28.12 -50.85
N ILE A 23 3.24 27.28 -51.36
CA ILE A 23 2.79 26.07 -50.65
C ILE A 23 3.94 25.10 -50.44
N SER A 24 4.78 24.87 -51.46
CA SER A 24 5.87 23.91 -51.35
C SER A 24 6.90 24.36 -50.31
N ILE A 25 7.27 25.65 -50.32
CA ILE A 25 8.19 26.22 -49.33
C ILE A 25 7.56 26.19 -47.93
N ALA A 26 6.29 26.58 -47.78
CA ALA A 26 5.58 26.55 -46.51
C ALA A 26 5.49 25.12 -45.93
N ALA A 27 5.27 24.12 -46.78
CA ALA A 27 5.26 22.72 -46.38
C ALA A 27 6.64 22.24 -45.93
N VAL A 28 7.70 22.58 -46.65
CA VAL A 28 9.09 22.24 -46.28
C VAL A 28 9.50 22.94 -44.99
N CYS A 29 9.20 24.22 -44.82
CA CYS A 29 9.47 24.96 -43.58
C CYS A 29 8.70 24.37 -42.40
N SER A 30 7.41 24.05 -42.60
CA SER A 30 6.59 23.40 -41.57
C SER A 30 7.17 22.04 -41.19
N TRP A 31 7.57 21.22 -42.17
CA TRP A 31 8.21 19.92 -41.93
C TRP A 31 9.51 20.04 -41.14
N LEU A 32 10.36 21.01 -41.50
CA LEU A 32 11.62 21.28 -40.78
C LEU A 32 11.36 21.75 -39.34
N ILE A 33 10.38 22.62 -39.12
CA ILE A 33 9.98 23.05 -37.78
C ILE A 33 9.47 21.86 -36.98
N PHE A 34 8.61 21.01 -37.53
CA PHE A 34 8.09 19.83 -36.83
C PHE A 34 9.15 18.77 -36.55
N SER A 35 10.16 18.61 -37.41
CA SER A 35 11.24 17.64 -37.21
C SER A 35 12.30 18.11 -36.23
N TYR A 36 12.57 19.42 -36.16
CA TYR A 36 13.57 20.00 -35.25
C TYR A 36 13.02 20.43 -33.90
N ASN A 37 11.71 20.70 -33.75
CA ASN A 37 11.14 21.05 -32.46
C ASN A 37 10.74 19.80 -31.68
N PRO A 38 11.42 19.48 -30.56
CA PRO A 38 11.13 18.31 -29.76
C PRO A 38 9.87 18.49 -28.88
N ASP A 39 9.02 19.49 -29.11
CA ASP A 39 7.79 19.71 -28.34
C ASP A 39 6.73 18.60 -28.53
N PHE A 40 6.95 17.64 -29.44
CA PHE A 40 6.28 16.34 -29.40
C PHE A 40 6.57 15.55 -28.11
N ARG A 41 7.56 15.95 -27.30
CA ARG A 41 7.77 15.48 -25.92
C ARG A 41 6.64 15.90 -24.97
N LEU A 42 5.78 16.86 -25.34
CA LEU A 42 4.59 17.19 -24.55
C LEU A 42 3.58 16.02 -24.53
N LEU A 43 3.48 15.24 -25.62
CA LEU A 43 2.70 14.00 -25.65
C LEU A 43 3.34 12.93 -24.78
N SER A 44 4.67 12.73 -24.86
CA SER A 44 5.35 11.74 -24.00
C SER A 44 5.30 12.09 -22.51
N GLN A 45 5.30 13.37 -22.15
CA GLN A 45 5.08 13.82 -20.77
C GLN A 45 3.66 13.55 -20.28
N LYS A 46 2.64 13.75 -21.14
CA LYS A 46 1.26 13.38 -20.82
C LYS A 46 1.11 11.87 -20.64
N ASP A 47 1.69 11.07 -21.51
CA ASP A 47 1.66 9.60 -21.42
C ASP A 47 2.36 9.10 -20.16
N PHE A 48 3.51 9.70 -19.81
CA PHE A 48 4.21 9.41 -18.56
C PHE A 48 3.40 9.81 -17.32
N ALA A 49 2.74 10.97 -17.36
CA ALA A 49 1.86 11.42 -16.28
C ALA A 49 0.64 10.49 -16.11
N ILE A 50 0.02 10.07 -17.22
CA ILE A 50 -1.09 9.10 -17.22
C ILE A 50 -0.62 7.76 -16.65
N SER A 51 0.54 7.26 -17.06
CA SER A 51 1.12 6.01 -16.54
C SER A 51 1.35 6.08 -15.02
N LYS A 52 1.95 7.17 -14.53
CA LYS A 52 2.09 7.41 -13.08
C LYS A 52 0.75 7.50 -12.36
N MET A 53 -0.23 8.17 -12.95
CA MET A 53 -1.57 8.28 -12.37
C MET A 53 -2.23 6.91 -12.26
N ASN A 54 -2.10 6.05 -13.27
CA ASN A 54 -2.59 4.68 -13.23
C ASN A 54 -1.89 3.87 -12.13
N MET A 55 -0.55 3.94 -12.03
CA MET A 55 0.19 3.28 -10.94
C MET A 55 -0.20 3.75 -9.54
N ILE A 56 -0.61 5.01 -9.37
CA ILE A 56 -1.13 5.52 -8.10
C ILE A 56 -2.53 4.98 -7.85
N LYS A 57 -3.39 4.98 -8.86
CA LYS A 57 -4.76 4.49 -8.78
C LYS A 57 -4.80 2.99 -8.46
N ASP A 58 -3.95 2.20 -9.11
CA ASP A 58 -3.86 0.76 -8.85
C ASP A 58 -3.42 0.48 -7.42
N TYR A 59 -2.42 1.22 -6.92
CA TYR A 59 -2.01 1.15 -5.51
C TYR A 59 -3.16 1.54 -4.55
N GLN A 60 -3.90 2.61 -4.85
CA GLN A 60 -5.03 3.04 -4.02
C GLN A 60 -6.16 2.01 -4.02
N ASN A 61 -6.43 1.36 -5.16
CA ASN A 61 -7.42 0.30 -5.25
C ASN A 61 -7.03 -0.90 -4.40
N GLU A 62 -5.76 -1.34 -4.47
CA GLU A 62 -5.25 -2.40 -3.60
C GLU A 62 -5.30 -2.00 -2.12
N GLN A 63 -4.87 -0.78 -1.79
CA GLN A 63 -4.96 -0.25 -0.43
C GLN A 63 -6.40 -0.29 0.10
N ASN A 64 -7.38 0.17 -0.68
CA ASN A 64 -8.79 0.15 -0.30
C ASN A 64 -9.32 -1.27 -0.11
N ALA A 65 -8.86 -2.24 -0.90
CA ALA A 65 -9.25 -3.64 -0.73
C ALA A 65 -8.72 -4.22 0.59
N TYR A 66 -7.47 -3.93 0.94
CA TYR A 66 -6.82 -4.46 2.14
C TYR A 66 -7.17 -3.73 3.44
N ILE A 67 -7.74 -2.53 3.39
CA ILE A 67 -8.26 -1.84 4.60
C ILE A 67 -9.25 -2.73 5.36
N TYR A 68 -10.16 -3.40 4.66
CA TYR A 68 -11.12 -4.31 5.31
C TYR A 68 -10.44 -5.52 5.95
N THR A 69 -9.39 -6.04 5.33
CA THR A 69 -8.57 -7.12 5.90
C THR A 69 -7.86 -6.65 7.16
N MET A 70 -7.28 -5.45 7.16
CA MET A 70 -6.64 -4.85 8.34
C MET A 70 -7.64 -4.67 9.49
N ASP A 71 -8.84 -4.14 9.21
CA ASP A 71 -9.91 -4.00 10.21
C ASP A 71 -10.35 -5.36 10.76
N SER A 72 -10.42 -6.38 9.91
CA SER A 72 -10.76 -7.74 10.31
C SER A 72 -9.69 -8.35 11.22
N VAL A 73 -8.41 -8.18 10.88
CA VAL A 73 -7.28 -8.60 11.71
C VAL A 73 -7.31 -7.89 13.06
N TYR A 74 -7.49 -6.56 13.05
CA TYR A 74 -7.59 -5.76 14.27
C TYR A 74 -8.69 -6.28 15.20
N ASN A 75 -9.91 -6.46 14.67
CA ASN A 75 -11.05 -6.94 15.45
C ASN A 75 -10.84 -8.37 15.97
N LYS A 76 -10.22 -9.25 15.18
CA LYS A 76 -9.90 -10.62 15.60
C LYS A 76 -8.85 -10.63 16.71
N ILE A 77 -7.76 -9.88 16.56
CA ILE A 77 -6.75 -9.74 17.62
C ILE A 77 -7.39 -9.16 18.88
N GLN A 78 -8.26 -8.15 18.77
CA GLN A 78 -8.93 -7.53 19.91
C GLN A 78 -9.85 -8.50 20.66
N ARG A 79 -10.62 -9.32 19.94
CA ARG A 79 -11.57 -10.29 20.52
C ARG A 79 -10.91 -11.60 20.97
N PHE A 80 -9.74 -11.92 20.44
CA PHE A 80 -9.02 -13.16 20.76
C PHE A 80 -8.82 -13.32 22.27
N ASN A 81 -9.23 -14.47 22.81
CA ASN A 81 -9.07 -14.80 24.22
C ASN A 81 -8.06 -15.94 24.38
N PRO A 82 -6.82 -15.65 24.84
CA PRO A 82 -5.78 -16.67 24.99
C PRO A 82 -6.09 -17.74 26.05
N GLY A 83 -7.09 -17.50 26.92
CA GLY A 83 -7.51 -18.47 27.95
C GLY A 83 -8.40 -19.58 27.45
N VAL A 84 -8.91 -19.47 26.22
CA VAL A 84 -9.60 -20.55 25.53
C VAL A 84 -8.60 -21.16 24.56
N ASN A 85 -8.44 -22.49 24.57
CA ASN A 85 -7.51 -23.17 23.65
C ASN A 85 -8.08 -23.20 22.22
N ALA A 86 -8.14 -22.03 21.58
CA ALA A 86 -8.69 -21.81 20.25
C ALA A 86 -7.55 -21.73 19.21
N VAL A 87 -6.85 -22.85 19.01
CA VAL A 87 -5.74 -22.96 18.03
C VAL A 87 -6.17 -22.53 16.62
N TYR A 88 -7.44 -22.81 16.26
CA TYR A 88 -8.00 -22.38 14.98
C TYR A 88 -8.00 -20.85 14.82
N GLU A 89 -8.48 -20.10 15.83
CA GLU A 89 -8.53 -18.64 15.77
C GLU A 89 -7.13 -18.02 15.69
N GLU A 90 -6.17 -18.62 16.41
CA GLU A 90 -4.77 -18.21 16.33
C GLU A 90 -4.20 -18.37 14.92
N ASN A 91 -4.37 -19.56 14.33
CA ASN A 91 -3.87 -19.82 12.98
C ASN A 91 -4.55 -18.92 11.94
N GLU A 92 -5.83 -18.60 12.12
CA GLU A 92 -6.57 -17.70 11.24
C GLU A 92 -6.00 -16.27 11.29
N ILE A 93 -5.70 -15.76 12.49
CA ILE A 93 -5.07 -14.44 12.67
C ILE A 93 -3.69 -14.42 12.02
N LEU A 94 -2.86 -15.44 12.28
CA LEU A 94 -1.52 -15.55 11.70
C LEU A 94 -1.56 -15.64 10.17
N TYR A 95 -2.54 -16.35 9.61
CA TYR A 95 -2.75 -16.45 8.18
C TYR A 95 -3.05 -15.07 7.56
N MET A 96 -3.97 -14.30 8.15
CA MET A 96 -4.30 -12.96 7.64
C MET A 96 -3.14 -11.96 7.78
N ILE A 97 -2.36 -12.06 8.86
CA ILE A 97 -1.14 -11.26 9.02
C ILE A 97 -0.14 -11.61 7.91
N ASN A 98 0.06 -12.90 7.64
CA ASN A 98 0.95 -13.33 6.57
C ASN A 98 0.43 -12.90 5.18
N ASP A 99 -0.88 -12.88 4.97
CA ASP A 99 -1.47 -12.38 3.74
C ASP A 99 -1.12 -10.90 3.51
N LEU A 100 -1.23 -10.05 4.55
CA LEU A 100 -0.78 -8.65 4.50
C LEU A 100 0.72 -8.53 4.17
N LYS A 101 1.55 -9.42 4.70
CA LYS A 101 2.98 -9.47 4.36
C LYS A 101 3.22 -9.84 2.89
N ASN A 102 2.47 -10.82 2.37
CA ASN A 102 2.59 -11.28 0.99
C ASN A 102 2.26 -10.17 -0.02
N VAL A 103 1.38 -9.23 0.33
CA VAL A 103 1.11 -8.03 -0.49
C VAL A 103 2.40 -7.26 -0.77
N TYR A 104 3.22 -7.03 0.25
CA TYR A 104 4.55 -6.42 0.06
C TYR A 104 5.49 -7.33 -0.72
N GLU A 105 5.57 -8.62 -0.39
CA GLU A 105 6.52 -9.54 -1.05
C GLU A 105 6.28 -9.62 -2.56
N SER A 106 5.01 -9.62 -2.98
CA SER A 106 4.61 -9.63 -4.39
C SER A 106 5.03 -8.36 -5.16
N ARG A 107 5.19 -7.22 -4.46
CA ARG A 107 5.56 -5.92 -5.04
C ARG A 107 6.71 -5.26 -4.27
N SER A 108 7.71 -6.05 -3.89
CA SER A 108 8.83 -5.62 -3.02
C SER A 108 9.69 -4.51 -3.62
N TRP A 109 9.63 -4.32 -4.94
CA TRP A 109 10.32 -3.23 -5.65
C TRP A 109 9.67 -1.86 -5.45
N ASP A 110 8.42 -1.80 -4.97
CA ASP A 110 7.69 -0.55 -4.76
C ASP A 110 7.63 -0.20 -3.26
N THR A 111 8.37 0.83 -2.88
CA THR A 111 8.47 1.30 -1.48
C THR A 111 7.12 1.62 -0.85
N ARG A 112 6.08 1.96 -1.63
CA ARG A 112 4.74 2.25 -1.11
C ARG A 112 4.13 1.04 -0.40
N TYR A 113 4.44 -0.16 -0.89
CA TYR A 113 3.94 -1.42 -0.33
C TYR A 113 4.61 -1.79 0.99
N LYS A 114 5.70 -1.12 1.37
CA LYS A 114 6.37 -1.34 2.66
C LYS A 114 5.46 -1.06 3.86
N SER A 115 4.43 -0.23 3.66
CA SER A 115 3.38 -0.01 4.66
C SER A 115 2.67 -1.31 5.06
N PHE A 116 2.38 -2.21 4.12
CA PHE A 116 1.76 -3.50 4.41
C PHE A 116 2.65 -4.41 5.26
N LEU A 117 3.96 -4.42 4.97
CA LEU A 117 4.94 -5.13 5.79
C LEU A 117 4.94 -4.59 7.23
N HIS A 118 5.02 -3.28 7.41
CA HIS A 118 5.03 -2.66 8.73
C HIS A 118 3.74 -2.91 9.52
N VAL A 119 2.59 -2.88 8.85
CA VAL A 119 1.29 -3.19 9.48
C VAL A 119 1.23 -4.67 9.88
N SER A 120 1.69 -5.57 9.01
CA SER A 120 1.81 -7.01 9.32
C SER A 120 2.70 -7.24 10.55
N ASP A 121 3.91 -6.68 10.57
CA ASP A 121 4.85 -6.82 11.68
C ASP A 121 4.27 -6.26 12.98
N PHE A 122 3.60 -5.11 12.92
CA PHE A 122 2.92 -4.51 14.06
C PHE A 122 1.82 -5.43 14.60
N TYR A 123 0.94 -5.96 13.75
CA TYR A 123 -0.11 -6.88 14.17
C TYR A 123 0.43 -8.19 14.73
N TYR A 124 1.51 -8.72 14.15
CA TYR A 124 2.19 -9.89 14.68
C TYR A 124 2.72 -9.64 16.09
N MET A 125 3.50 -8.57 16.28
CA MET A 125 4.03 -8.21 17.61
C MET A 125 2.90 -8.00 18.62
N TRP A 126 1.86 -7.25 18.25
CA TRP A 126 0.72 -6.99 19.13
C TRP A 126 -0.01 -8.28 19.54
N PHE A 127 -0.20 -9.21 18.60
CA PHE A 127 -0.84 -10.49 18.87
C PHE A 127 -0.01 -11.35 19.83
N ILE A 128 1.31 -11.44 19.61
CA ILE A 128 2.23 -12.17 20.50
C ILE A 128 2.25 -11.54 21.90
N ASP A 129 2.37 -10.20 21.99
CA ASP A 129 2.36 -9.47 23.26
C ASP A 129 1.07 -9.74 24.04
N LYS A 130 -0.08 -9.75 23.37
CA LYS A 130 -1.37 -10.05 24.00
C LYS A 130 -1.37 -11.44 24.65
N LYS A 131 -0.84 -12.45 23.96
CA LYS A 131 -0.72 -13.81 24.50
C LYS A 131 0.24 -13.87 25.69
N GLU A 132 1.38 -13.22 25.57
CA GLU A 132 2.39 -13.19 26.63
C GLU A 132 1.88 -12.49 27.89
N LEU A 133 1.25 -11.32 27.73
CA LEU A 133 0.64 -10.57 28.84
C LEU A 133 -0.46 -11.38 29.54
N TRP A 134 -1.29 -12.10 28.78
CA TRP A 134 -2.30 -12.99 29.35
C TRP A 134 -1.64 -14.11 30.17
N SER A 135 -0.62 -14.78 29.62
CA SER A 135 0.11 -15.85 30.31
C SER A 135 0.75 -15.36 31.61
N LYS A 136 1.44 -14.22 31.57
CA LYS A 136 2.03 -13.57 32.75
C LYS A 136 0.97 -13.24 33.80
N ARG A 137 -0.15 -12.64 33.40
CA ARG A 137 -1.27 -12.31 34.31
C ARG A 137 -1.85 -13.56 34.96
N ASN A 138 -2.07 -14.62 34.18
CA ASN A 138 -2.59 -15.89 34.67
C ASN A 138 -1.63 -16.55 35.66
N ASN A 139 -0.33 -16.55 35.36
CA ASN A 139 0.71 -17.07 36.27
C ASN A 139 0.75 -16.28 37.58
N ILE A 140 0.72 -14.95 37.54
CA ILE A 140 0.65 -14.10 38.74
C ILE A 140 -0.58 -14.45 39.59
N SER A 141 -1.75 -14.60 38.97
CA SER A 141 -2.98 -14.97 39.67
C SER A 141 -2.85 -16.34 40.35
N ARG A 142 -2.27 -17.32 39.66
CA ARG A 142 -2.03 -18.66 40.19
C ARG A 142 -1.03 -18.66 41.35
N PHE A 143 0.07 -17.93 41.21
CA PHE A 143 1.07 -17.81 42.26
C PHE A 143 0.53 -17.15 43.53
N ARG A 144 -0.32 -16.12 43.39
CA ARG A 144 -1.00 -15.51 44.54
C ARG A 144 -1.87 -16.51 45.29
N LYS A 145 -2.68 -17.28 44.55
CA LYS A 145 -3.55 -18.31 45.15
C LYS A 145 -2.72 -19.41 45.85
N ASN A 146 -1.67 -19.90 45.20
CA ASN A 146 -0.79 -20.90 45.79
C ASN A 146 -0.09 -20.39 47.06
N LEU A 147 0.28 -19.11 47.10
CA LEU A 147 0.89 -18.48 48.28
C LEU A 147 -0.12 -18.37 49.43
N GLU A 148 -1.35 -17.94 49.14
CA GLU A 148 -2.43 -17.87 50.13
C GLU A 148 -2.75 -19.26 50.71
N GLU A 149 -2.87 -20.29 49.87
CA GLU A 149 -3.08 -21.67 50.31
C GLU A 149 -1.92 -22.19 51.17
N CYS A 150 -0.69 -21.83 50.84
CA CYS A 150 0.50 -22.19 51.62
C CYS A 150 0.50 -21.51 52.99
N GLU A 151 0.17 -20.21 53.06
CA GLU A 151 0.08 -19.45 54.32
C GLU A 151 -1.00 -20.00 55.25
N ILE A 152 -2.19 -20.32 54.70
CA ILE A 152 -3.27 -20.96 55.45
C ILE A 152 -2.81 -22.33 55.97
N GLY A 153 -2.21 -23.16 55.11
CA GLY A 153 -1.68 -24.47 55.51
C GLY A 153 -0.60 -24.39 56.59
N LEU A 154 0.27 -23.38 56.52
CA LEU A 154 1.30 -23.11 57.53
C LEU A 154 0.67 -22.71 58.87
N ASN A 155 -0.33 -21.82 58.84
CA ASN A 155 -1.03 -21.37 60.04
C ASN A 155 -1.79 -22.53 60.71
N ASN A 156 -2.47 -23.38 59.94
CA ASN A 156 -3.16 -24.56 60.46
C ASN A 156 -2.18 -25.52 61.15
N LYS A 157 -1.05 -25.85 60.50
CA LYS A 157 0.00 -26.69 61.12
C LYS A 157 0.57 -26.08 62.40
N ARG A 158 0.75 -24.76 62.45
CA ARG A 158 1.22 -24.07 63.66
C ARG A 158 0.18 -24.16 64.79
N GLN A 159 -1.11 -24.04 64.49
CA GLN A 159 -2.19 -24.23 65.47
C GLN A 159 -2.24 -25.67 65.99
N ASP A 160 -2.13 -26.66 65.11
CA ASP A 160 -2.11 -28.08 65.47
C ASP A 160 -0.95 -28.38 66.44
N ILE A 161 0.28 -27.95 66.12
CA ILE A 161 1.45 -28.13 66.99
C ILE A 161 1.23 -27.47 68.37
N ASN A 162 0.65 -26.27 68.39
CA ASN A 162 0.38 -25.57 69.64
C ASN A 162 -0.69 -26.26 70.50
N SER A 163 -1.68 -26.91 69.87
CA SER A 163 -2.69 -27.71 70.58
C SER A 163 -2.13 -29.00 71.15
N LEU A 164 -1.17 -29.65 70.48
CA LEU A 164 -0.50 -30.87 70.98
C LEU A 164 0.45 -30.61 72.15
N ARG A 165 0.86 -29.34 72.35
CA ARG A 165 1.79 -28.93 73.42
C ARG A 165 1.08 -28.52 74.71
N ARG A 166 -0.25 -28.42 74.72
CA ARG A 166 -1.07 -28.25 75.91
C ARG A 166 -1.62 -29.59 76.38
#